data_AF-A0A2D4SJH2-F1
#
_entry.id   AF-A0A2D4SJH2-F1
#
_cell.length_a   1.000
_cell.length_b   1.000
_cell.length_c   1.000
_cell.angle_alpha   90.00
_cell.angle_beta   90.00
_cell.angle_gamma   90.00
#
_symmetry.space_group_name_H-M   'P 1'
#
loop_
_entity.id
_entity.type
_entity.pdbx_description
1 polymer ?
#
loop_
_entity_poly.entity_id
_entity_poly.type
_entity_poly.pdbx_seq_one_letter_code
_entity_poly.pdbx_strand_id
1 'polypeptide(L)'
;MSFIESFLGRTIWTIASVFFQKTAYKVLSLNGSWVYEQTTTHSAYNPYIGMRLRYLSLLTIDENKVSGTAEKIWELSSNGEEREYVGKNRSTATISGHVKRKIFGRHEIIIHLNEDGHGRKYSTQHILAVSNKDLLMGRFSSTAANQIGTCTWNRRTT
;
A
#
# COMPACT_ATOMS: atom_id res chain seq x y z
N MET A 1 -21.15 20.06 43.24
CA MET A 1 -19.93 19.57 42.58
C MET A 1 -18.90 20.69 42.65
N SER A 2 -17.78 20.48 43.33
CA SER A 2 -16.82 21.56 43.57
C SER A 2 -16.04 21.89 42.29
N PHE A 3 -15.57 23.14 42.15
CA PHE A 3 -14.73 23.56 41.02
C PHE A 3 -13.48 22.67 40.84
N ILE A 4 -12.97 22.11 41.94
CA ILE A 4 -11.81 21.23 41.96
C ILE A 4 -12.13 19.87 41.34
N GLU A 5 -13.32 19.30 41.61
CA GLU A 5 -13.76 18.03 41.01
C GLU A 5 -13.94 18.13 39.50
N SER A 6 -14.49 19.25 39.00
CA SER A 6 -14.67 19.47 37.57
C SER A 6 -13.35 19.74 36.84
N PHE A 7 -12.40 20.42 37.49
CA PHE A 7 -11.06 20.66 36.96
C PHE A 7 -10.22 19.38 36.89
N LEU A 8 -10.25 18.55 37.94
CA LEU A 8 -9.56 17.26 37.98
C LEU A 8 -10.13 16.29 36.92
N GLY A 9 -11.46 16.23 36.79
CA GLY A 9 -12.12 15.40 35.79
C GLY A 9 -11.72 15.75 34.35
N ARG A 10 -11.68 17.05 34.02
CA ARG A 10 -11.24 17.54 32.70
C ARG A 10 -9.77 17.22 32.41
N THR A 11 -8.91 17.39 33.41
CA THR A 11 -7.47 17.13 33.26
C THR A 11 -7.21 15.64 33.01
N ILE A 12 -7.84 14.76 33.78
CA ILE A 12 -7.72 13.30 33.61
C ILE A 12 -8.23 12.87 32.22
N TRP A 13 -9.39 13.39 31.79
CA TRP A 13 -9.93 13.08 30.47
C TRP A 13 -9.03 13.58 29.33
N THR A 14 -8.40 14.75 29.48
CA THR A 14 -7.45 15.30 28.50
C THR A 14 -6.20 14.44 28.41
N ILE A 15 -5.62 14.06 29.55
CA ILE A 15 -4.43 13.18 29.58
C ILE A 15 -4.77 11.81 28.99
N ALA A 16 -5.91 11.23 29.37
CA ALA A 16 -6.37 9.95 28.84
C ALA A 16 -6.58 10.02 27.32
N SER A 17 -7.27 11.05 26.81
CA SER A 17 -7.51 11.19 25.37
C SER A 17 -6.21 11.36 24.57
N VAL A 18 -5.25 12.15 25.06
CA VAL A 18 -3.92 12.29 24.42
C VAL A 18 -3.14 10.97 24.47
N PHE A 19 -3.20 10.24 25.58
CA PHE A 19 -2.51 8.95 25.72
C PHE A 19 -3.13 7.86 24.83
N PHE A 20 -4.46 7.78 24.77
CA PHE A 20 -5.20 6.88 23.87
C PHE A 20 -4.90 7.20 22.41
N GLN A 21 -4.90 8.49 22.04
CA GLN A 21 -4.49 8.95 20.72
C GLN A 21 -3.06 8.47 20.40
N LYS A 22 -2.06 8.82 21.23
CA LYS A 22 -0.66 8.40 21.01
C LYS A 22 -0.47 6.88 20.91
N THR A 23 -1.20 6.11 21.69
CA THR A 23 -1.10 4.63 21.68
C THR A 23 -1.76 4.02 20.45
N ALA A 24 -2.91 4.55 20.01
CA ALA A 24 -3.51 4.19 18.73
C ALA A 24 -2.65 4.64 17.53
N TYR A 25 -1.78 5.63 17.74
CA TYR A 25 -0.84 6.12 16.74
C TYR A 25 0.43 5.27 16.59
N LYS A 26 0.66 4.21 17.39
CA LYS A 26 1.84 3.33 17.27
C LYS A 26 2.08 3.01 15.79
N VAL A 27 3.13 3.63 15.27
CA VAL A 27 3.28 3.89 13.84
C VAL A 27 3.48 2.56 13.14
N LEU A 28 2.55 2.20 12.26
CA LEU A 28 2.82 1.22 11.24
C LEU A 28 3.99 1.77 10.42
N SER A 29 5.19 1.23 10.64
CA SER A 29 6.39 1.70 9.94
C SER A 29 6.32 1.23 8.50
N LEU A 30 5.67 2.00 7.63
CA LEU A 30 5.62 1.72 6.19
C LEU A 30 6.86 2.20 5.46
N ASN A 31 7.68 3.04 6.10
CA ASN A 31 8.92 3.54 5.56
C ASN A 31 9.84 2.39 5.13
N GLY A 32 10.47 2.55 3.96
CA GLY A 32 11.53 1.69 3.47
C GLY A 32 11.22 1.01 2.14
N SER A 33 12.00 -0.02 1.85
CA SER A 33 11.93 -0.77 0.60
C SER A 33 10.99 -1.96 0.70
N TRP A 34 10.16 -2.13 -0.32
CA TRP A 34 9.18 -3.19 -0.45
C TRP A 34 9.29 -3.83 -1.81
N VAL A 35 8.98 -5.11 -1.88
CA VAL A 35 8.69 -5.81 -3.14
C VAL A 35 7.23 -6.17 -3.12
N TYR A 36 6.48 -5.72 -4.12
CA TYR A 36 5.11 -6.16 -4.28
C TYR A 36 4.94 -7.02 -5.51
N GLU A 37 4.07 -8.01 -5.38
CA GLU A 37 3.62 -8.86 -6.46
C GLU A 37 2.12 -8.71 -6.59
N GLN A 38 1.63 -8.60 -7.82
CA GLN A 38 0.21 -8.59 -8.14
C GLN A 38 -0.13 -9.71 -9.10
N THR A 39 -1.25 -10.38 -8.85
CA THR A 39 -1.78 -11.46 -9.70
C THR A 39 -3.13 -11.04 -10.26
N THR A 40 -3.22 -10.94 -11.59
CA THR A 40 -4.46 -10.56 -12.27
C THR A 40 -5.44 -11.73 -12.25
N THR A 41 -6.61 -11.53 -11.65
CA THR A 41 -7.68 -12.55 -11.61
C THR A 41 -8.75 -12.30 -12.65
N HIS A 42 -9.04 -11.02 -12.98
CA HIS A 42 -9.96 -10.67 -14.05
C HIS A 42 -9.41 -9.47 -14.84
N SER A 43 -9.75 -9.41 -16.13
CA SER A 43 -9.33 -8.36 -17.07
C SER A 43 -10.32 -8.31 -18.23
N ALA A 44 -10.54 -7.13 -18.82
CA ALA A 44 -11.26 -7.02 -20.09
C ALA A 44 -10.44 -7.54 -21.28
N TYR A 45 -9.13 -7.72 -21.10
CA TYR A 45 -8.24 -8.35 -22.06
C TYR A 45 -7.75 -9.69 -21.52
N ASN A 46 -8.32 -10.79 -22.05
CA ASN A 46 -8.11 -12.16 -21.58
C ASN A 46 -6.63 -12.58 -21.44
N PRO A 47 -5.70 -12.16 -22.33
CA PRO A 47 -4.29 -12.50 -22.17
C PRO A 47 -3.64 -11.99 -20.89
N TYR A 48 -4.30 -11.10 -20.14
CA TYR A 48 -3.78 -10.64 -18.85
C TYR A 48 -4.21 -11.50 -17.67
N ILE A 49 -5.23 -12.35 -17.82
CA ILE A 49 -5.70 -13.21 -16.74
C ILE A 49 -4.59 -14.21 -16.38
N GLY A 50 -4.28 -14.30 -15.08
CA GLY A 50 -3.20 -15.15 -14.57
C GLY A 50 -1.80 -14.53 -14.63
N MET A 51 -1.64 -13.35 -15.23
CA MET A 51 -0.35 -12.65 -15.22
C MET A 51 0.06 -12.28 -13.79
N ARG A 52 1.36 -12.44 -13.51
CA ARG A 52 1.99 -12.02 -12.25
C ARG A 52 3.02 -10.95 -12.55
N LEU A 53 2.92 -9.82 -11.88
CA LEU A 53 3.83 -8.68 -12.05
C LEU A 53 4.48 -8.35 -10.72
N ARG A 54 5.80 -8.15 -10.72
CA ARG A 54 6.56 -7.83 -9.53
C ARG A 54 7.29 -6.51 -9.67
N TYR A 55 7.26 -5.75 -8.59
CA TYR A 55 7.77 -4.39 -8.53
C TYR A 55 8.63 -4.19 -7.28
N LEU A 56 9.68 -3.39 -7.44
CA LEU A 56 10.44 -2.83 -6.32
C LEU A 56 9.84 -1.46 -6.00
N SER A 57 9.57 -1.19 -4.73
CA SER A 57 8.97 0.05 -4.26
C SER A 57 9.76 0.67 -3.12
N LEU A 58 9.76 2.00 -3.07
CA LEU A 58 10.26 2.78 -1.95
C LEU A 58 9.10 3.61 -1.42
N LEU A 59 8.76 3.40 -0.15
CA LEU A 59 7.66 4.09 0.51
C LEU A 59 8.19 5.03 1.59
N THR A 60 7.56 6.19 1.67
CA THR A 60 7.67 7.13 2.78
C THR A 60 6.27 7.37 3.34
N ILE A 61 6.16 7.45 4.66
CA ILE A 61 4.95 7.86 5.37
C ILE A 61 5.20 9.13 6.16
N ASP A 62 4.36 10.12 5.92
CA ASP A 62 4.27 11.35 6.70
C ASP A 62 2.87 11.44 7.31
N GLU A 63 2.79 11.41 8.64
CA GLU A 63 1.57 11.26 9.44
C GLU A 63 0.71 10.03 9.04
N ASN A 64 -0.16 10.21 8.05
CA ASN A 64 -1.02 9.18 7.47
C ASN A 64 -0.93 9.12 5.94
N LYS A 65 -0.16 10.00 5.30
CA LYS A 65 0.00 10.07 3.84
C LYS A 65 1.15 9.15 3.44
N VAL A 66 0.89 8.33 2.44
CA VAL A 66 1.89 7.46 1.82
C VAL A 66 2.34 8.11 0.52
N SER A 67 3.64 8.18 0.29
CA SER A 67 4.23 8.63 -0.96
C SER A 67 5.41 7.73 -1.33
N GLY A 68 5.83 7.75 -2.59
CA GLY A 68 6.95 6.94 -3.02
C GLY A 68 7.07 6.73 -4.51
N THR A 69 7.85 5.73 -4.88
CA THR A 69 8.06 5.30 -6.25
C THR A 69 8.08 3.77 -6.34
N ALA A 70 7.79 3.25 -7.53
CA ALA A 70 7.96 1.84 -7.85
C ALA A 70 8.58 1.66 -9.23
N GLU A 71 9.25 0.52 -9.42
CA GLU A 71 9.76 0.06 -10.70
C GLU A 71 9.31 -1.37 -10.95
N LYS A 72 8.84 -1.67 -12.17
CA LYS A 72 8.56 -3.05 -12.57
C LYS A 72 9.89 -3.78 -12.77
N ILE A 73 10.06 -4.90 -12.09
CA ILE A 73 11.32 -5.68 -12.10
C ILE A 73 11.16 -7.06 -12.73
N TRP A 74 9.94 -7.61 -12.75
CA TRP A 74 9.69 -8.94 -13.30
C TRP A 74 8.22 -9.10 -13.72
N GLU A 75 7.99 -9.98 -14.68
CA GLU A 75 6.68 -10.36 -15.21
C GLU A 75 6.64 -11.84 -15.57
N LEU A 76 5.57 -12.52 -15.18
CA LEU A 76 5.14 -13.79 -15.77
C LEU A 76 3.89 -13.53 -16.59
N SER A 77 4.03 -13.74 -17.89
CA SER A 77 2.94 -13.67 -18.87
C SER A 77 1.97 -14.85 -18.71
N SER A 78 0.74 -14.69 -19.20
CA SER A 78 -0.27 -15.76 -19.16
C SER A 78 0.12 -17.01 -19.95
N ASN A 79 0.99 -16.88 -20.95
CA ASN A 79 1.55 -17.98 -21.72
C ASN A 79 2.72 -18.70 -21.02
N GLY A 80 3.08 -18.29 -19.80
CA GLY A 80 4.18 -18.89 -19.04
C GLY A 80 5.55 -18.26 -19.29
N GLU A 81 5.66 -17.26 -20.17
CA GLU A 81 6.94 -16.55 -20.38
C GLU A 81 7.28 -15.68 -19.18
N GLU A 82 8.49 -15.85 -18.66
CA GLU A 82 9.07 -15.01 -17.61
C GLU A 82 10.01 -13.97 -18.21
N ARG A 83 9.91 -12.73 -17.72
CA ARG A 83 10.76 -11.62 -18.14
C ARG A 83 11.26 -10.85 -16.93
N GLU A 84 12.58 -10.68 -16.85
CA GLU A 84 13.22 -9.79 -15.90
C GLU A 84 13.53 -8.44 -16.54
N TYR A 85 13.28 -7.36 -15.81
CA TYR A 85 13.53 -5.99 -16.26
C TYR A 85 14.70 -5.38 -15.47
N VAL A 86 15.71 -4.93 -16.20
CA VAL A 86 16.95 -4.38 -15.64
C VAL A 86 17.22 -2.99 -16.23
N GLY A 87 17.66 -2.07 -15.37
CA GLY A 87 18.06 -0.71 -15.76
C GLY A 87 16.95 0.03 -16.52
N LYS A 88 17.29 0.56 -17.69
CA LYS A 88 16.40 1.39 -18.52
C LYS A 88 15.12 0.70 -19.01
N ASN A 89 15.04 -0.63 -18.92
CA ASN A 89 13.88 -1.39 -19.38
C ASN A 89 12.79 -1.49 -18.31
N ARG A 90 13.01 -0.95 -17.11
CA ARG A 90 12.00 -0.91 -16.05
C ARG A 90 11.01 0.22 -16.30
N SER A 91 9.72 -0.10 -16.29
CA SER A 91 8.69 0.94 -16.17
C SER A 91 8.69 1.49 -14.75
N THR A 92 8.44 2.79 -14.63
CA THR A 92 8.41 3.50 -13.35
C THR A 92 6.99 3.91 -13.01
N ALA A 93 6.70 3.99 -11.71
CA ALA A 93 5.44 4.48 -11.20
C ALA A 93 5.66 5.43 -10.03
N THR A 94 4.81 6.45 -9.93
CA THR A 94 4.71 7.28 -8.72
C THR A 94 3.65 6.70 -7.79
N ILE A 95 3.90 6.79 -6.49
CA ILE A 95 3.01 6.30 -5.45
C ILE A 95 2.47 7.48 -4.64
N SER A 96 1.15 7.49 -4.43
CA SER A 96 0.47 8.32 -3.45
C SER A 96 -0.56 7.48 -2.70
N GLY A 97 -0.98 7.89 -1.51
CA GLY A 97 -1.90 7.08 -0.73
C GLY A 97 -2.10 7.58 0.68
N HIS A 98 -2.82 6.79 1.47
CA HIS A 98 -3.02 7.06 2.89
C HIS A 98 -3.32 5.80 3.70
N VAL A 99 -3.04 5.88 5.00
CA VAL A 99 -3.41 4.87 5.99
C VAL A 99 -4.77 5.24 6.58
N LYS A 100 -5.78 4.41 6.32
CA LYS A 100 -7.10 4.49 6.93
C LYS A 100 -7.09 3.71 8.24
N ARG A 101 -6.92 4.45 9.34
CA ARG A 101 -6.97 3.90 10.69
C ARG A 101 -8.43 3.65 11.09
N LYS A 102 -8.68 2.51 11.72
CA LYS A 102 -9.98 2.16 12.31
C LYS A 102 -9.79 2.03 13.82
N ILE A 103 -10.76 2.53 14.59
CA ILE A 103 -10.77 2.41 16.07
C ILE A 103 -10.92 0.93 16.47
N PHE A 104 -11.73 0.18 15.71
CA PHE A 104 -11.91 -1.25 15.84
C PHE A 104 -11.58 -1.93 14.50
N GLY A 105 -10.82 -3.03 14.55
CA GLY A 105 -10.43 -3.81 13.37
C GLY A 105 -9.06 -3.43 12.77
N ARG A 106 -8.70 -4.11 11.66
CA ARG A 106 -7.40 -3.92 11.01
C ARG A 106 -7.35 -2.59 10.24
N HIS A 107 -6.22 -1.91 10.34
CA HIS A 107 -5.94 -0.73 9.53
C HIS A 107 -5.85 -1.09 8.05
N GLU A 108 -6.35 -0.20 7.20
CA GLU A 108 -6.26 -0.32 5.74
C GLU A 108 -5.25 0.69 5.21
N ILE A 109 -4.48 0.30 4.21
CA ILE A 109 -3.57 1.17 3.48
C ILE A 109 -4.09 1.25 2.05
N ILE A 110 -4.39 2.47 1.62
CA ILE A 110 -4.86 2.74 0.27
C ILE A 110 -3.68 3.34 -0.49
N ILE A 111 -3.19 2.63 -1.50
CA ILE A 111 -2.09 3.04 -2.36
C ILE A 111 -2.65 3.28 -3.76
N HIS A 112 -2.26 4.38 -4.36
CA HIS A 112 -2.53 4.73 -5.74
C HIS A 112 -1.19 4.84 -6.48
N LEU A 113 -1.05 4.08 -7.54
CA LEU A 113 0.12 4.04 -8.41
C LEU A 113 -0.25 4.65 -9.76
N ASN A 114 0.60 5.53 -10.26
CA ASN A 114 0.51 6.03 -11.62
C ASN A 114 1.75 5.58 -12.39
N GLU A 115 1.57 4.58 -13.25
CA GLU A 115 2.66 3.93 -13.99
C GLU A 115 2.77 4.52 -15.40
N ASP A 116 4.01 4.80 -15.81
CA ASP A 116 4.35 5.15 -17.19
C ASP A 116 5.00 3.94 -17.85
N GLY A 117 4.20 3.20 -18.63
CA GLY A 117 4.61 1.94 -19.23
C GLY A 117 4.31 1.91 -20.73
N HIS A 118 5.34 1.66 -21.54
CA HIS A 118 5.22 1.32 -22.97
C HIS A 118 4.32 2.30 -23.76
N GLY A 119 4.46 3.60 -23.52
CA GLY A 119 3.75 4.65 -24.27
C GLY A 119 2.33 4.95 -23.77
N ARG A 120 1.89 4.37 -22.66
CA ARG A 120 0.61 4.71 -22.02
C ARG A 120 0.75 4.81 -20.51
N LYS A 121 0.05 5.79 -19.95
CA LYS A 121 -0.13 5.92 -18.50
C LYS A 121 -1.36 5.14 -18.05
N TYR A 122 -1.21 4.43 -16.95
CA TYR A 122 -2.31 3.75 -16.29
C TYR A 122 -2.19 3.89 -14.78
N SER A 123 -3.33 3.73 -14.14
CA SER A 123 -3.46 3.93 -12.71
C SER A 123 -3.90 2.64 -12.06
N THR A 124 -3.27 2.30 -10.95
CA THR A 124 -3.57 1.11 -10.17
C THR A 124 -3.81 1.51 -8.74
N GLN A 125 -4.91 1.07 -8.15
CA GLN A 125 -5.20 1.26 -6.73
C GLN A 125 -5.03 -0.07 -6.00
N HIS A 126 -4.34 -0.05 -4.87
CA HIS A 126 -4.28 -1.15 -3.92
C HIS A 126 -5.05 -0.80 -2.65
N ILE A 127 -5.80 -1.77 -2.13
CA ILE A 127 -6.40 -1.72 -0.80
C ILE A 127 -5.77 -2.86 -0.01
N LEU A 128 -4.89 -2.52 0.92
CA LEU A 128 -4.05 -3.45 1.67
C LEU A 128 -4.44 -3.50 3.13
N ALA A 129 -4.42 -4.69 3.71
CA ALA A 129 -4.45 -4.90 5.15
C ALA A 129 -3.04 -5.27 5.64
N VAL A 130 -2.71 -4.82 6.84
CA VAL A 130 -1.49 -5.24 7.53
C VAL A 130 -1.67 -6.66 8.04
N SER A 131 -0.88 -7.59 7.51
CA SER A 131 -0.82 -8.96 8.02
C SER A 131 0.18 -9.03 9.18
N ASN A 132 1.39 -8.52 8.96
CA ASN A 132 2.41 -8.30 9.98
C ASN A 132 3.31 -7.12 9.58
N LYS A 133 4.38 -6.84 10.35
CA LYS A 133 5.29 -5.69 10.12
C LYS A 133 6.01 -5.70 8.75
N ASP A 134 6.12 -6.87 8.14
CA ASP A 134 6.87 -7.12 6.90
C ASP A 134 5.98 -7.63 5.76
N LEU A 135 4.67 -7.77 5.98
CA LEU A 135 3.73 -8.31 5.02
C LEU A 135 2.42 -7.52 5.01
N LEU A 136 2.10 -6.97 3.84
CA LEU A 136 0.79 -6.39 3.52
C LEU A 136 0.12 -7.26 2.45
N MET A 137 -1.19 -7.46 2.57
CA MET A 137 -1.95 -8.26 1.61
C MET A 137 -3.24 -7.56 1.26
N GLY A 138 -3.68 -7.69 0.02
CA GLY A 138 -4.90 -7.04 -0.40
C GLY A 138 -5.28 -7.31 -1.84
N ARG A 139 -6.03 -6.34 -2.38
CA ARG A 139 -6.55 -6.38 -3.74
C ARG A 139 -6.08 -5.17 -4.51
N PHE A 140 -6.01 -5.32 -5.83
CA PHE A 140 -5.78 -4.19 -6.72
C PHE A 140 -6.90 -4.04 -7.74
N SER A 141 -7.00 -2.83 -8.28
CA SER A 141 -7.80 -2.50 -9.46
C SER A 141 -7.00 -1.55 -10.34
N SER A 142 -6.92 -1.83 -11.64
CA SER A 142 -6.12 -1.05 -12.59
C SER A 142 -6.94 -0.62 -13.80
N THR A 143 -6.62 0.56 -14.32
CA THR A 143 -7.17 1.04 -15.60
C THR A 143 -6.51 0.37 -16.81
N ALA A 144 -5.37 -0.30 -16.61
CA ALA A 144 -4.79 -1.16 -17.63
C ALA A 144 -5.75 -2.35 -17.87
N ALA A 145 -6.38 -2.39 -19.05
CA ALA A 145 -7.34 -3.40 -19.45
C ALA A 145 -8.45 -3.73 -18.41
N ASN A 146 -8.81 -2.77 -17.56
CA ASN A 146 -9.79 -2.94 -16.47
C ASN A 146 -9.46 -4.16 -15.57
N GLN A 147 -8.19 -4.33 -15.22
CA GLN A 147 -7.73 -5.45 -14.41
C GLN A 147 -8.18 -5.32 -12.95
N ILE A 148 -8.46 -6.47 -12.35
CA ILE A 148 -8.57 -6.62 -10.90
C ILE A 148 -7.84 -7.89 -10.47
N GLY A 149 -7.41 -7.90 -9.21
CA GLY A 149 -6.70 -9.06 -8.69
C GLY A 149 -6.29 -8.92 -7.24
N THR A 150 -5.31 -9.72 -6.86
CA THR A 150 -4.70 -9.72 -5.53
C THR A 150 -3.30 -9.15 -5.59
N CYS A 151 -2.86 -8.55 -4.49
CA CYS A 151 -1.48 -8.10 -4.36
C CYS A 151 -0.94 -8.34 -2.96
N THR A 152 0.36 -8.59 -2.89
CA THR A 152 1.11 -8.81 -1.65
C THR A 152 2.35 -7.97 -1.65
N TRP A 153 2.63 -7.27 -0.55
CA TRP A 153 3.82 -6.46 -0.35
C TRP A 153 4.66 -7.08 0.75
N ASN A 154 5.88 -7.45 0.40
CA ASN A 154 6.87 -7.96 1.34
C ASN A 154 7.93 -6.91 1.58
N ARG A 155 8.28 -6.65 2.85
CA ARG A 155 9.39 -5.76 3.16
C ARG A 155 10.67 -6.39 2.61
N ARG A 156 11.45 -5.59 1.90
CA ARG A 156 12.79 -5.99 1.50
C ARG A 156 13.68 -5.85 2.72
N THR A 157 14.01 -6.97 3.34
CA THR A 157 15.04 -7.01 4.39
C THR A 157 16.38 -6.76 3.71
N THR A 158 17.09 -5.72 4.13
CA THR A 158 18.49 -5.50 3.77
C THR A 158 19.39 -6.45 4.53
#